data_AF-A0A0F0DHD2-F1
#
_entry.id   AF-A0A0F0DHD2-F1
#
_cell.length_a   1.000
_cell.length_b   1.000
_cell.length_c   1.000
_cell.angle_alpha   90.00
_cell.angle_beta   90.00
_cell.angle_gamma   90.00
#
_symmetry.space_group_name_H-M   'P 1'
#
loop_
_entity.id
_entity.type
_entity.pdbx_description
1 polymer ?
#
loop_
_entity_poly.entity_id
_entity_poly.type
_entity_poly.pdbx_seq_one_letter_code
_entity_poly.pdbx_strand_id
1 'polypeptide(L)'
;MNTHVSSGIQANAVDSPSLNTTLRAGLMGGLAGAIIIWIYEALVWVGVQHLMPLQGIPRNATGLVFGKAFQESVGIWAYVIGTGIHFVFALSWGVGFALIWPYFRKRGYEATFVALFYAIVAWIVMHVAIAIAGDNHPNYLDPVVIIGGFMSHFCFTVPLALIVKRQLAPQSGR
;
A
#
# COMPACT_ATOMS: atom_id res chain seq x y z
N MET A 1 1.75 32.14 55.10
CA MET A 1 3.19 31.94 54.83
C MET A 1 3.29 30.80 53.82
N ASN A 2 3.77 31.14 52.62
CA ASN A 2 4.27 30.30 51.50
C ASN A 2 4.92 28.97 51.97
N THR A 3 5.02 27.86 51.23
CA THR A 3 4.93 27.45 49.80
C THR A 3 5.08 25.90 49.83
N HIS A 4 4.57 25.07 48.91
CA HIS A 4 5.13 24.86 47.59
C HIS A 4 4.20 23.96 46.76
N VAL A 5 3.84 24.49 45.59
CA VAL A 5 3.46 23.73 44.40
C VAL A 5 4.62 22.81 44.00
N SER A 6 4.32 21.54 43.73
CA SER A 6 5.10 20.73 42.79
C SER A 6 4.13 20.05 41.83
N SER A 7 3.58 20.89 40.95
CA SER A 7 3.14 20.50 39.62
C SER A 7 4.38 20.08 38.81
N GLY A 8 4.90 18.90 39.11
CA GLY A 8 6.01 18.30 38.39
C GLY A 8 5.49 17.57 37.16
N ILE A 9 5.33 18.30 36.05
CA ILE A 9 5.53 17.85 34.68
C ILE A 9 5.18 16.36 34.47
N GLN A 10 3.89 16.05 34.29
CA GLN A 10 3.58 14.98 33.34
C GLN A 10 4.05 15.52 31.99
N ALA A 11 5.29 15.16 31.64
CA ALA A 11 5.78 15.33 30.29
C ALA A 11 4.71 14.72 29.40
N ASN A 12 4.07 15.55 28.57
CA ASN A 12 3.11 15.13 27.57
C ASN A 12 3.78 14.02 26.76
N ALA A 13 3.57 12.76 27.15
CA ALA A 13 3.75 11.64 26.26
C ALA A 13 2.68 11.90 25.20
N VAL A 14 3.07 12.57 24.13
CA VAL A 14 2.25 12.74 22.94
C VAL A 14 1.96 11.32 22.50
N ASP A 15 0.78 10.80 22.90
CA ASP A 15 0.43 9.39 22.84
C ASP A 15 0.62 8.92 21.41
N SER A 16 1.77 8.29 21.20
CA SER A 16 2.12 7.72 19.92
C SER A 16 1.25 6.48 19.78
N PRO A 17 0.55 6.28 18.64
CA PRO A 17 -0.36 5.16 18.51
C PRO A 17 0.34 3.85 18.86
N SER A 18 -0.34 2.97 19.60
CA SER A 18 0.24 1.67 19.92
C SER A 18 0.63 0.92 18.64
N LEU A 19 1.63 0.04 18.72
CA LEU A 19 2.04 -0.77 17.57
C LEU A 19 0.86 -1.58 17.03
N ASN A 20 0.05 -2.18 17.90
CA ASN A 20 -1.13 -2.95 17.49
C ASN A 20 -2.13 -2.08 16.72
N THR A 21 -2.44 -0.87 17.23
CA THR A 21 -3.33 0.07 16.53
C THR A 21 -2.77 0.44 15.15
N THR A 22 -1.45 0.66 15.07
CA THR A 22 -0.74 0.99 13.82
C THR A 22 -0.81 -0.16 12.81
N LEU A 23 -0.50 -1.38 13.24
CA LEU A 23 -0.57 -2.58 12.40
C LEU A 23 -2.00 -2.80 11.90
N ARG A 24 -2.99 -2.72 12.79
CA ARG A 24 -4.41 -2.87 12.41
C ARG A 24 -4.86 -1.81 11.41
N ALA A 25 -4.48 -0.56 11.62
CA ALA A 25 -4.79 0.54 10.69
C ALA A 25 -4.19 0.28 9.31
N GLY A 26 -2.92 -0.14 9.27
CA GLY A 26 -2.22 -0.46 8.03
C GLY A 26 -2.81 -1.66 7.30
N LEU A 27 -3.16 -2.73 8.02
CA LEU A 27 -3.82 -3.90 7.44
C LEU A 27 -5.20 -3.55 6.86
N MET A 28 -6.01 -2.78 7.59
CA MET A 28 -7.33 -2.34 7.10
C MET A 28 -7.21 -1.43 5.87
N GLY A 29 -6.28 -0.49 5.90
CA GLY A 29 -6.04 0.41 4.77
C GLY A 29 -5.47 -0.33 3.56
N GLY A 30 -4.53 -1.25 3.77
CA GLY A 30 -3.94 -2.09 2.73
C GLY A 30 -4.96 -3.02 2.09
N LEU A 31 -5.86 -3.61 2.88
CA LEU A 31 -6.95 -4.44 2.37
C LEU A 31 -7.91 -3.64 1.50
N ALA A 32 -8.35 -2.47 1.95
CA ALA A 32 -9.22 -1.59 1.17
C ALA A 32 -8.53 -1.15 -0.13
N GLY A 33 -7.25 -0.77 -0.03
CA GLY A 33 -6.42 -0.46 -1.18
C GLY A 33 -6.33 -1.61 -2.17
N ALA A 34 -6.09 -2.85 -1.70
CA ALA A 34 -6.00 -4.06 -2.53
C ALA A 34 -7.27 -4.29 -3.35
N ILE A 35 -8.43 -4.12 -2.72
CA ILE A 35 -9.72 -4.29 -3.40
C ILE A 35 -9.89 -3.20 -4.47
N ILE A 36 -9.58 -1.95 -4.12
CA ILE A 36 -9.81 -0.80 -5.01
C ILE A 36 -8.85 -0.80 -6.19
N ILE A 37 -7.56 -1.08 -5.99
CA ILE A 37 -6.60 -1.18 -7.08
C ILE A 37 -6.97 -2.30 -8.04
N TRP A 38 -7.48 -3.42 -7.53
CA TRP A 38 -7.86 -4.53 -8.41
C TRP A 38 -9.10 -4.22 -9.25
N ILE A 39 -10.08 -3.52 -8.67
CA ILE A 39 -11.22 -2.97 -9.43
C ILE A 39 -10.72 -2.01 -10.51
N TYR A 40 -9.78 -1.11 -10.18
CA TYR A 40 -9.19 -0.20 -11.16
C TYR A 40 -8.50 -0.96 -12.30
N GLU A 41 -7.65 -1.94 -11.99
CA GLU A 41 -6.92 -2.72 -13.01
C GLU A 41 -7.88 -3.53 -13.88
N ALA A 42 -8.93 -4.14 -13.31
CA ALA A 42 -9.94 -4.85 -14.08
C ALA A 42 -10.70 -3.90 -15.04
N LEU A 43 -11.09 -2.72 -14.58
CA LEU A 43 -11.82 -1.76 -15.43
C LEU A 43 -10.92 -1.12 -16.48
N VAL A 44 -9.74 -0.65 -16.08
CA VAL A 44 -8.87 0.17 -16.92
C VAL A 44 -7.90 -0.70 -17.72
N TRP A 45 -7.13 -1.56 -17.08
CA TRP A 45 -6.10 -2.32 -17.80
C TRP A 45 -6.69 -3.43 -18.66
N VAL A 46 -7.70 -4.15 -18.16
CA VAL A 46 -8.37 -5.22 -18.90
C VAL A 46 -9.48 -4.66 -19.79
N GLY A 47 -10.37 -3.85 -19.22
CA GLY A 47 -11.56 -3.35 -19.90
C GLY A 47 -11.29 -2.27 -20.94
N VAL A 48 -10.55 -1.21 -20.60
CA VAL A 48 -10.35 -0.04 -21.48
C VAL A 48 -9.09 -0.15 -22.32
N GLN A 49 -7.96 -0.53 -21.72
CA GLN A 49 -6.65 -0.53 -22.36
C GLN A 49 -6.30 -1.87 -23.01
N HIS A 50 -7.04 -2.94 -22.69
CA HIS A 50 -6.80 -4.30 -23.19
C HIS A 50 -5.34 -4.77 -23.07
N LEU A 51 -4.62 -4.32 -22.04
CA LEU A 51 -3.21 -4.62 -21.82
C LEU A 51 -2.97 -6.09 -21.50
N MET A 52 -3.96 -6.75 -20.89
CA MET A 52 -3.89 -8.15 -20.51
C MET A 52 -5.30 -8.74 -20.29
N PRO A 53 -5.44 -10.07 -20.36
CA PRO A 53 -6.67 -10.73 -19.93
C PRO A 53 -6.84 -10.63 -18.40
N LEU A 54 -8.07 -10.78 -17.91
CA LEU A 54 -8.40 -10.65 -16.48
C LEU A 54 -7.57 -11.57 -15.57
N GLN A 55 -7.31 -12.80 -16.01
CA GLN A 55 -6.46 -13.74 -15.28
C GLN A 55 -4.98 -13.32 -15.25
N GLY A 56 -4.55 -12.42 -16.14
CA GLY A 56 -3.17 -11.95 -16.23
C GLY A 56 -2.73 -11.17 -14.98
N ILE A 57 -3.64 -10.41 -14.36
CA ILE A 57 -3.33 -9.58 -13.20
C ILE A 57 -2.74 -10.42 -12.05
N PRO A 58 -3.46 -11.40 -11.47
CA PRO A 58 -2.90 -12.20 -10.38
C PRO A 58 -1.83 -13.18 -10.87
N ARG A 59 -1.94 -13.75 -12.07
CA ARG A 59 -0.91 -14.69 -12.57
C ARG A 59 0.47 -14.05 -12.61
N ASN A 60 0.56 -12.77 -12.97
CA ASN A 60 1.82 -12.04 -12.98
C ASN A 60 2.46 -11.93 -11.58
N ALA A 61 1.67 -11.84 -10.52
CA ALA A 61 2.19 -11.85 -9.14
C ALA A 61 2.82 -13.21 -8.77
N THR A 62 2.27 -14.33 -9.28
CA THR A 62 2.91 -15.64 -9.14
C THR A 62 4.24 -15.70 -9.88
N GLY A 63 4.26 -15.23 -11.14
CA GLY A 63 5.48 -15.17 -11.95
C GLY A 63 6.55 -14.26 -11.36
N LEU A 64 6.15 -13.18 -10.70
CA LEU A 64 7.06 -12.29 -9.98
C LEU A 64 7.80 -13.02 -8.85
N VAL A 65 7.08 -13.77 -8.03
CA VAL A 65 7.66 -14.37 -6.81
C VAL A 65 8.43 -15.66 -7.12
N PHE A 66 7.96 -16.45 -8.09
CA PHE A 66 8.48 -17.81 -8.34
C PHE A 66 9.04 -18.01 -9.76
N GLY A 67 8.99 -16.99 -10.60
CA GLY A 67 9.42 -17.06 -11.99
C GLY A 67 8.34 -17.58 -12.96
N LYS A 68 8.53 -17.26 -14.25
CA LYS A 68 7.59 -17.61 -15.33
C LYS A 68 7.38 -19.12 -15.48
N ALA A 69 8.45 -19.90 -15.38
CA ALA A 69 8.38 -21.36 -15.49
C ALA A 69 7.47 -21.97 -14.40
N PHE A 70 7.59 -21.49 -13.16
CA PHE A 70 6.70 -21.93 -12.09
C PHE A 70 5.26 -21.50 -12.36
N GLN A 71 5.02 -20.24 -12.72
CA GLN A 71 3.70 -19.71 -13.07
C GLN A 71 3.00 -20.56 -14.15
N GLU A 72 3.73 -20.99 -15.18
CA GLU A 72 3.20 -21.84 -16.24
C GLU A 72 2.94 -23.27 -15.74
N SER A 73 3.86 -23.85 -14.95
CA SER A 73 3.75 -25.21 -14.44
C SER A 73 2.54 -25.43 -13.53
N VAL A 74 2.13 -24.42 -12.76
CA VAL A 74 0.98 -24.52 -11.85
C VAL A 74 -0.36 -24.19 -12.54
N GLY A 75 -0.32 -23.80 -13.81
CA GLY A 75 -1.52 -23.61 -14.63
C GLY A 75 -2.53 -22.65 -14.00
N ILE A 76 -3.77 -23.10 -13.79
CA ILE A 76 -4.84 -22.28 -13.21
C ILE A 76 -4.55 -21.82 -11.77
N TRP A 77 -3.76 -22.59 -11.01
CA TRP A 77 -3.41 -22.25 -9.63
C TRP A 77 -2.56 -21.00 -9.51
N ALA A 78 -1.86 -20.59 -10.58
CA ALA A 78 -1.15 -19.30 -10.63
C ALA A 78 -2.09 -18.11 -10.39
N TYR A 79 -3.38 -18.24 -10.72
CA TYR A 79 -4.38 -17.20 -10.43
C TYR A 79 -4.65 -17.11 -8.92
N VAL A 80 -4.83 -18.25 -8.25
CA VAL A 80 -5.14 -18.31 -6.82
C VAL A 80 -3.94 -17.88 -5.98
N ILE A 81 -2.76 -18.44 -6.27
CA ILE A 81 -1.49 -18.11 -5.59
C ILE A 81 -1.19 -16.62 -5.76
N GLY A 82 -1.32 -16.15 -6.99
CA GLY A 82 -1.04 -14.77 -7.35
C GLY A 82 -1.97 -13.76 -6.68
N THR A 83 -3.24 -14.12 -6.53
CA THR A 83 -4.20 -13.35 -5.73
C THR A 83 -3.75 -13.24 -4.28
N GLY A 84 -3.35 -14.37 -3.66
CA GLY A 84 -2.83 -14.36 -2.30
C GLY A 84 -1.60 -13.46 -2.14
N ILE A 85 -0.64 -13.58 -3.06
CA ILE A 85 0.57 -12.75 -3.12
C ILE A 85 0.20 -11.26 -3.20
N HIS A 86 -0.70 -10.89 -4.10
CA HIS A 86 -1.13 -9.50 -4.27
C HIS A 86 -1.65 -8.90 -2.95
N PHE A 87 -2.53 -9.62 -2.25
CA PHE A 87 -3.05 -9.16 -0.97
C PHE A 87 -1.96 -9.08 0.11
N VAL A 88 -1.02 -10.02 0.17
CA VAL A 88 0.10 -9.96 1.11
C VAL A 88 0.97 -8.71 0.86
N PHE A 89 1.28 -8.41 -0.41
CA PHE A 89 2.00 -7.18 -0.76
C PHE A 89 1.21 -5.92 -0.39
N ALA A 90 -0.06 -5.85 -0.76
CA ALA A 90 -0.92 -4.70 -0.48
C ALA A 90 -1.07 -4.45 1.04
N LEU A 91 -1.23 -5.52 1.84
CA LEU A 91 -1.23 -5.45 3.30
C LEU A 91 0.12 -4.96 3.85
N SER A 92 1.23 -5.46 3.32
CA SER A 92 2.59 -5.06 3.72
C SER A 92 2.85 -3.58 3.44
N TRP A 93 2.49 -3.10 2.25
CA TRP A 93 2.56 -1.68 1.89
C TRP A 93 1.59 -0.83 2.73
N GLY A 94 0.41 -1.35 3.09
CA GLY A 94 -0.51 -0.67 4.00
C GLY A 94 0.07 -0.49 5.40
N VAL A 95 0.70 -1.54 5.94
CA VAL A 95 1.44 -1.48 7.21
C VAL A 95 2.62 -0.52 7.12
N GLY A 96 3.40 -0.57 6.05
CA GLY A 96 4.50 0.36 5.80
C GLY A 96 4.06 1.82 5.87
N PHE A 97 2.94 2.16 5.21
CA PHE A 97 2.38 3.51 5.26
C PHE A 97 1.94 3.90 6.68
N ALA A 98 1.25 2.99 7.38
CA ALA A 98 0.80 3.25 8.75
C ALA A 98 1.96 3.48 9.73
N LEU A 99 3.10 2.82 9.53
CA LEU A 99 4.31 3.02 10.34
C LEU A 99 4.97 4.38 10.10
N ILE A 100 5.03 4.85 8.86
CA ILE A 100 5.68 6.14 8.53
C ILE A 100 4.77 7.35 8.78
N TRP A 101 3.44 7.18 8.66
CA TRP A 101 2.49 8.29 8.71
C TRP A 101 2.57 9.14 10.00
N PRO A 102 2.66 8.58 11.22
CA PRO A 102 2.77 9.36 12.45
C PRO A 102 3.92 10.37 12.46
N TYR A 103 5.04 10.06 11.80
CA TYR A 103 6.18 10.97 11.67
C TYR A 103 5.83 12.25 10.89
N PHE A 104 5.11 12.10 9.77
CA PHE A 104 4.67 13.23 8.94
C PHE A 104 3.52 14.00 9.60
N ARG A 105 2.59 13.29 10.25
CA ARG A 105 1.48 13.94 10.97
C ARG A 105 1.97 14.90 12.05
N LYS A 106 3.01 14.53 12.80
CA LYS A 106 3.63 15.39 13.83
C LYS A 106 4.20 16.71 13.27
N ARG A 107 4.40 16.80 11.95
CA ARG A 107 4.91 17.98 11.23
C ARG A 107 3.82 18.75 10.48
N GLY A 108 2.55 18.37 10.64
CA GLY A 108 1.41 19.06 10.03
C GLY A 108 1.12 18.68 8.58
N TYR A 109 1.75 17.64 8.03
CA TYR A 109 1.42 17.15 6.69
C TYR A 109 0.06 16.44 6.65
N GLU A 110 -0.57 16.42 5.49
CA GLU A 110 -1.82 15.70 5.22
C GLU A 110 -1.52 14.25 4.76
N ALA A 111 -2.34 13.28 5.18
CA ALA A 111 -2.08 11.86 4.95
C ALA A 111 -2.13 11.49 3.47
N THR A 112 -3.16 11.93 2.76
CA THR A 112 -3.33 11.72 1.32
C THR A 112 -2.18 12.33 0.56
N PHE A 113 -1.75 13.55 0.92
CA PHE A 113 -0.57 14.17 0.31
C PHE A 113 0.69 13.29 0.44
N VAL A 114 1.01 12.81 1.64
CA VAL A 114 2.13 11.88 1.85
C VAL A 114 1.94 10.57 1.08
N ALA A 115 0.69 10.09 1.01
CA ALA A 115 0.34 8.85 0.32
C ALA A 115 0.51 8.91 -1.20
N LEU A 116 0.41 10.09 -1.82
CA LEU A 116 0.70 10.27 -3.24
C LEU A 116 2.19 10.07 -3.54
N PHE A 117 3.09 10.63 -2.72
CA PHE A 117 4.52 10.36 -2.86
C PHE A 117 4.87 8.92 -2.50
N TYR A 118 4.21 8.37 -1.48
CA TYR A 118 4.35 6.97 -1.12
C TYR A 118 3.96 6.04 -2.28
N ALA A 119 2.89 6.35 -3.02
CA ALA A 119 2.47 5.60 -4.19
C ALA A 119 3.57 5.56 -5.26
N ILE A 120 4.21 6.70 -5.51
CA ILE A 120 5.29 6.82 -6.50
C ILE A 120 6.46 5.93 -6.07
N VAL A 121 6.89 6.04 -4.81
CA VAL A 121 8.00 5.23 -4.27
C VAL A 121 7.66 3.74 -4.30
N ALA A 122 6.47 3.36 -3.85
CA ALA A 122 6.02 1.97 -3.84
C ALA A 122 5.99 1.37 -5.26
N TRP A 123 5.48 2.14 -6.23
CA TRP A 123 5.47 1.73 -7.63
C TRP A 123 6.90 1.48 -8.14
N ILE A 124 7.81 2.46 -7.97
CA ILE A 124 9.20 2.36 -8.43
C ILE A 124 9.90 1.16 -7.79
N VAL A 125 9.86 1.05 -6.45
CA VAL A 125 10.53 -0.02 -5.71
C VAL A 125 10.01 -1.38 -6.15
N MET A 126 8.70 -1.54 -6.28
CA MET A 126 8.11 -2.78 -6.73
C MET A 126 8.56 -3.11 -8.15
N HIS A 127 8.42 -2.20 -9.10
CA HIS A 127 8.69 -2.44 -10.52
C HIS A 127 10.17 -2.66 -10.81
N VAL A 128 11.07 -1.96 -10.11
CA VAL A 128 12.51 -2.23 -10.15
C VAL A 128 12.82 -3.61 -9.59
N ALA A 129 12.22 -3.99 -8.47
CA ALA A 129 12.40 -5.34 -7.92
C ALA A 129 11.91 -6.42 -8.89
N ILE A 130 10.78 -6.20 -9.58
CA ILE A 130 10.29 -7.10 -10.63
C ILE A 130 11.33 -7.23 -11.76
N ALA A 131 11.80 -6.10 -12.28
CA ALA A 131 12.74 -6.08 -13.40
C ALA A 131 14.09 -6.76 -13.07
N ILE A 132 14.53 -6.72 -11.81
CA ILE A 132 15.74 -7.40 -11.35
C ILE A 132 15.49 -8.90 -11.12
N ALA A 133 14.31 -9.27 -10.64
CA ALA A 133 13.99 -10.65 -10.27
C ALA A 133 13.75 -11.59 -11.46
N GLY A 134 13.48 -11.05 -12.66
CA GLY A 134 13.42 -11.85 -13.88
C GLY A 134 12.90 -11.06 -15.07
N ASP A 135 12.88 -11.70 -16.24
CA ASP A 135 12.59 -11.03 -17.53
C ASP A 135 11.09 -10.97 -17.88
N ASN A 136 10.22 -11.49 -17.01
CA ASN A 136 8.77 -11.57 -17.26
C ASN A 136 8.04 -10.36 -16.66
N HIS A 137 8.22 -9.20 -17.27
CA HIS A 137 7.60 -7.96 -16.84
C HIS A 137 7.20 -7.08 -18.03
N PRO A 138 6.26 -6.13 -17.83
CA PRO A 138 5.95 -5.12 -18.84
C PRO A 138 7.17 -4.27 -19.20
N ASN A 139 7.15 -3.65 -20.38
CA ASN A 139 8.12 -2.62 -20.71
C ASN A 139 7.91 -1.39 -19.82
N TYR A 140 8.74 -1.23 -18.79
CA TYR A 140 8.66 -0.10 -17.86
C TYR A 140 9.15 1.24 -18.44
N LEU A 141 9.57 1.26 -19.71
CA LEU A 141 9.81 2.49 -20.47
C LEU A 141 8.59 2.92 -21.30
N ASP A 142 7.54 2.08 -21.37
CA ASP A 142 6.31 2.43 -22.07
C ASP A 142 5.49 3.46 -21.27
N PRO A 143 5.19 4.65 -21.83
CA PRO A 143 4.37 5.65 -21.15
C PRO A 143 3.02 5.15 -20.66
N VAL A 144 2.38 4.21 -21.39
CA VAL A 144 1.08 3.66 -21.00
C VAL A 144 1.20 2.83 -19.71
N VAL A 145 2.27 2.04 -19.59
CA VAL A 145 2.56 1.24 -18.39
C VAL A 145 2.88 2.16 -17.21
N ILE A 146 3.68 3.21 -17.45
CA ILE A 146 4.05 4.18 -16.41
C ILE A 146 2.80 4.92 -15.90
N ILE A 147 1.98 5.49 -16.80
CA ILE A 147 0.79 6.25 -16.44
C ILE A 147 -0.24 5.33 -15.75
N GLY A 148 -0.56 4.19 -16.37
CA GLY A 148 -1.51 3.22 -15.80
C GLY A 148 -1.05 2.69 -14.44
N GLY A 149 0.25 2.46 -14.29
CA GLY A 149 0.90 2.03 -13.05
C GLY A 149 0.81 3.06 -11.91
N PHE A 150 1.15 4.32 -12.19
CA PHE A 150 0.99 5.37 -11.17
C PHE A 150 -0.47 5.59 -10.78
N MET A 151 -1.37 5.59 -11.76
CA MET A 151 -2.80 5.78 -11.48
C MET A 151 -3.38 4.64 -10.65
N SER A 152 -2.99 3.38 -10.90
CA SER A 152 -3.41 2.25 -10.07
C SER A 152 -2.91 2.39 -8.63
N HIS A 153 -1.67 2.87 -8.45
CA HIS A 153 -1.09 3.08 -7.12
C HIS A 153 -1.74 4.25 -6.38
N PHE A 154 -2.21 5.29 -7.08
CA PHE A 154 -3.04 6.32 -6.44
C PHE A 154 -4.39 5.75 -5.98
N CYS A 155 -5.03 4.91 -6.80
CA CYS A 155 -6.25 4.19 -6.41
C CYS A 155 -6.03 3.26 -5.20
N PHE A 156 -4.81 2.73 -5.01
CA PHE A 156 -4.41 2.01 -3.81
C PHE A 156 -4.19 2.94 -2.60
N THR A 157 -3.36 3.98 -2.74
CA THR A 157 -2.86 4.73 -1.57
C THR A 157 -3.85 5.75 -1.01
N VAL A 158 -4.75 6.32 -1.81
CA VAL A 158 -5.76 7.27 -1.33
C VAL A 158 -6.70 6.64 -0.28
N PRO A 159 -7.41 5.52 -0.54
CA PRO A 159 -8.26 4.89 0.48
C PRO A 159 -7.44 4.37 1.67
N LEU A 160 -6.24 3.83 1.44
CA LEU A 160 -5.28 3.47 2.50
C LEU A 160 -5.03 4.66 3.44
N ALA A 161 -4.70 5.82 2.88
CA ALA A 161 -4.37 7.01 3.66
C ALA A 161 -5.56 7.51 4.48
N LEU A 162 -6.75 7.53 3.89
CA LEU A 162 -7.98 7.95 4.58
C LEU A 162 -8.29 7.03 5.77
N ILE A 163 -8.18 5.71 5.57
CA ILE A 163 -8.42 4.72 6.64
C ILE A 163 -7.36 4.84 7.74
N VAL A 164 -6.08 4.90 7.38
CA VAL A 164 -4.98 5.02 8.35
C VAL A 164 -5.08 6.32 9.13
N LYS A 165 -5.36 7.44 8.46
CA LYS A 165 -5.58 8.75 9.09
C LYS A 165 -6.70 8.69 10.11
N ARG A 166 -7.83 8.09 9.76
CA ARG A 166 -9.00 7.96 10.64
C ARG A 166 -8.70 7.08 11.84
N GLN A 167 -8.08 5.92 11.63
CA GLN A 167 -7.83 4.93 12.69
C GLN A 167 -6.75 5.38 13.68
N LEU A 168 -5.79 6.20 13.22
CA LEU A 168 -4.72 6.71 14.08
C LEU A 168 -5.01 8.11 14.64
N ALA A 169 -6.17 8.71 14.34
CA ALA A 169 -6.56 10.00 14.89
C ALA A 169 -6.50 9.99 16.44
N PRO A 170 -6.05 11.08 17.09
CA PRO A 170 -6.15 11.18 18.54
C PRO A 170 -7.58 10.91 18.98
N GLN A 171 -7.77 10.01 19.94
CA GLN A 171 -9.07 9.85 20.57
C GLN A 171 -9.32 11.12 21.38
N SER A 172 -10.23 11.98 20.93
CA SER A 172 -10.82 12.98 21.80
C SER A 172 -11.50 12.22 22.93
N GLY A 173 -11.06 12.46 24.18
CA GLY A 173 -11.48 11.72 25.36
C GLY A 173 -12.96 11.38 25.36
N ARG A 174 -13.26 10.09 25.54
CA ARG A 174 -14.46 9.70 26.28
C ARG A 174 -14.22 9.97 27.75
#